data_AF-A0A1V3PST0-F1
#
_entry.id   AF-A0A1V3PST0-F1
#
_cell.length_a   1.000
_cell.length_b   1.000
_cell.length_c   1.000
_cell.angle_alpha   90.00
_cell.angle_beta   90.00
_cell.angle_gamma   90.00
#
_symmetry.space_group_name_H-M   'P 1'
#
loop_
_entity.id
_entity.type
_entity.pdbx_description
1 polymer ?
#
loop_
_entity_poly.entity_id
_entity_poly.type
_entity_poly.pdbx_seq_one_letter_code
_entity_poly.pdbx_strand_id
1 'polypeptide(L)' 'MRVANEIISGKMEPHLGCGLIAAVGEKNNYPKQLQMFELLAHEQEGHEHLGVTKASTLPHIIKACHELIASQA' A
#
# COMPACT_ATOMS: atom_id res chain seq x y z
N MET A 1 -2.98 5.50 9.18
CA MET A 1 -4.42 5.43 9.51
C MET A 1 -5.29 6.15 8.48
N ARG A 2 -5.23 7.48 8.37
CA ARG A 2 -6.11 8.25 7.46
C ARG A 2 -6.15 7.69 6.04
N VAL A 3 -4.99 7.55 5.40
CA VAL A 3 -4.86 7.06 4.02
C VAL A 3 -5.44 5.64 3.87
N ALA A 4 -5.07 4.70 4.73
CA ALA A 4 -5.60 3.33 4.69
C ALA A 4 -7.13 3.26 4.85
N ASN A 5 -7.71 4.10 5.73
CA ASN A 5 -9.16 4.21 5.87
C ASN A 5 -9.84 4.85 4.64
N GLU A 6 -9.20 5.85 4.02
CA GLU A 6 -9.70 6.47 2.78
C GLU A 6 -9.66 5.47 1.61
N ILE A 7 -8.64 4.61 1.53
CA ILE A 7 -8.57 3.51 0.56
C ILE A 7 -9.72 2.52 0.76
N ILE A 8 -9.90 1.99 1.99
CA ILE A 8 -10.94 0.99 2.28
C ILE A 8 -12.35 1.54 2.06
N SER A 9 -12.57 2.83 2.36
CA SER A 9 -13.87 3.49 2.14
C SER A 9 -14.11 3.93 0.69
N GLY A 10 -13.18 3.67 -0.23
CA GLY A 10 -13.29 4.05 -1.64
C GLY A 10 -13.15 5.55 -1.90
N LYS A 11 -12.72 6.33 -0.91
CA LYS A 11 -12.46 7.78 -1.04
C LYS A 11 -11.11 8.08 -1.66
N MET A 12 -10.20 7.11 -1.66
CA MET A 12 -8.87 7.21 -2.25
C MET A 12 -8.60 6.03 -3.16
N GLU A 13 -7.98 6.31 -4.31
CA GLU A 13 -7.52 5.28 -5.23
C GLU A 13 -6.39 4.45 -4.55
N PRO A 14 -6.49 3.11 -4.53
CA PRO A 14 -5.58 2.26 -3.76
C PRO A 14 -4.10 2.39 -4.13
N HIS A 15 -3.76 2.50 -5.41
CA HIS A 15 -2.38 2.59 -5.89
C HIS A 15 -1.71 3.90 -5.44
N LEU A 16 -2.41 5.01 -5.65
CA LEU A 16 -2.00 6.33 -5.15
C LEU A 16 -1.85 6.32 -3.63
N GLY A 17 -2.85 5.79 -2.92
CA GLY A 17 -2.80 5.71 -1.46
C GLY A 17 -1.66 4.82 -0.94
N CYS A 18 -1.36 3.71 -1.63
CA CYS A 18 -0.23 2.86 -1.32
C CYS A 18 1.10 3.61 -1.44
N GLY A 19 1.29 4.36 -2.52
CA GLY A 19 2.47 5.22 -2.71
C GLY A 19 2.60 6.29 -1.62
N LEU A 20 1.50 6.90 -1.20
CA LEU A 20 1.49 7.86 -0.09
C LEU A 20 1.90 7.23 1.24
N ILE A 21 1.42 6.01 1.54
CA ILE A 21 1.82 5.28 2.75
C ILE A 21 3.30 4.91 2.70
N ALA A 22 3.80 4.43 1.56
CA ALA A 22 5.21 4.12 1.36
C ALA A 22 6.11 5.35 1.60
N ALA A 23 5.74 6.50 1.03
CA ALA A 23 6.48 7.76 1.24
C ALA A 23 6.48 8.22 2.71
N VAL A 24 5.43 7.91 3.48
CA VAL A 24 5.43 8.11 4.94
C VAL A 24 6.37 7.13 5.62
N GLY A 25 6.42 5.86 5.20
CA GLY A 25 7.36 4.87 5.69
C GLY A 25 8.81 5.31 5.53
N GLU A 26 9.19 5.72 4.32
CA GLU A 26 10.51 6.26 4.00
C GLU A 26 10.89 7.44 4.91
N LYS A 27 10.00 8.44 5.05
CA LYS A 27 10.23 9.61 5.91
C LYS A 27 10.39 9.28 7.40
N ASN A 28 9.86 8.14 7.84
CA ASN A 28 9.92 7.69 9.23
C ASN A 28 10.91 6.53 9.43
N ASN A 29 11.90 6.39 8.55
CA ASN A 29 12.96 5.38 8.64
C ASN A 29 12.43 3.94 8.60
N TYR A 30 11.54 3.66 7.64
CA TYR A 30 11.11 2.32 7.25
C TYR A 30 10.50 1.48 8.40
N PRO A 31 9.48 1.99 9.11
CA PRO A 31 8.83 1.24 10.19
C PRO A 31 8.26 -0.07 9.65
N LYS A 32 8.46 -1.16 10.41
CA LYS A 32 8.12 -2.52 9.98
C LYS A 32 6.66 -2.66 9.50
N GLN A 33 5.71 -1.94 10.10
CA GLN A 33 4.30 -2.02 9.68
C GLN A 33 4.05 -1.43 8.29
N LEU A 34 4.96 -0.61 7.74
CA LEU A 34 4.79 0.06 6.45
C LEU A 34 5.61 -0.56 5.31
N GLN A 35 6.54 -1.47 5.62
CA GLN A 35 7.42 -2.10 4.62
C GLN A 35 6.64 -2.81 3.49
N MET A 36 5.47 -3.39 3.79
CA MET A 36 4.61 -4.00 2.76
C MET A 36 4.14 -2.97 1.73
N PHE A 37 3.87 -1.74 2.13
CA PHE A 37 3.44 -0.69 1.21
C PHE A 37 4.58 -0.20 0.32
N GLU A 38 5.83 -0.27 0.77
CA GLU A 38 7.00 0.06 -0.05
C GLU A 38 7.20 -0.97 -1.15
N LEU A 39 7.13 -2.26 -0.82
CA LEU A 39 7.17 -3.34 -1.79
C LEU A 39 6.04 -3.18 -2.83
N LEU A 40 4.81 -3.02 -2.35
CA LEU A 40 3.65 -2.87 -3.23
C LEU A 40 3.71 -1.58 -4.06
N ALA A 41 4.26 -0.48 -3.54
CA ALA A 41 4.47 0.75 -4.30
C ALA A 41 5.49 0.54 -5.45
N HIS A 42 6.53 -0.24 -5.21
CA HIS A 42 7.53 -0.59 -6.22
C HIS A 42 6.98 -1.53 -7.29
N GLU A 43 6.20 -2.54 -6.90
CA GLU A 43 5.70 -3.60 -7.78
C GLU A 43 4.57 -3.16 -8.73
N GLN A 44 3.95 -2.01 -8.48
CA GLN A 44 2.81 -1.54 -9.26
C GLN A 44 3.10 -1.26 -10.73
N GLU A 45 4.36 -1.01 -11.09
CA GLU A 45 4.81 -0.67 -12.44
C GLU A 45 6.18 -1.32 -12.72
N GLY A 46 6.50 -1.54 -14.01
CA GLY A 46 7.82 -2.02 -14.46
C GLY A 46 8.04 -3.54 -14.33
N HIS A 47 7.10 -4.26 -13.72
CA HIS A 47 7.16 -5.70 -13.49
C HIS A 47 6.10 -6.47 -14.30
N GLU A 48 5.50 -5.84 -15.32
CA GLU A 48 4.44 -6.44 -16.13
C GLU A 48 4.93 -7.68 -16.88
N HIS A 49 6.21 -7.68 -17.27
CA HIS A 49 6.87 -8.83 -17.90
C HIS A 49 6.99 -10.05 -16.96
N LEU A 50 6.86 -9.85 -15.65
CA LEU A 50 6.82 -10.91 -14.63
C LEU A 50 5.37 -11.26 -14.23
N GLY A 51 4.37 -10.65 -14.87
CA GLY A 51 2.96 -10.82 -14.54
C GLY A 51 2.49 -9.98 -13.35
N VAL A 52 3.33 -9.10 -12.81
CA VAL A 52 2.95 -8.18 -11.73
C VAL A 52 2.47 -6.86 -12.35
N THR A 53 1.21 -6.55 -12.10
CA THR A 53 0.48 -5.40 -12.65
C THR A 53 -0.31 -4.69 -11.54
N LYS A 54 -0.73 -3.45 -11.78
CA LYS A 54 -1.69 -2.75 -10.90
C LYS A 54 -2.90 -3.60 -10.52
N ALA A 55 -3.49 -4.29 -11.49
CA ALA A 55 -4.64 -5.16 -11.23
C ALA A 55 -4.30 -6.31 -10.26
N SER A 56 -3.11 -6.91 -10.41
CA SER A 56 -2.66 -7.98 -9.52
C SER A 56 -2.24 -7.49 -8.12
N THR A 57 -1.71 -6.26 -8.01
CA THR A 57 -1.28 -5.69 -6.71
C THR A 57 -2.44 -5.15 -5.88
N LEU A 58 -3.53 -4.75 -6.53
CA LEU A 58 -4.72 -4.20 -5.88
C LEU A 58 -5.22 -5.02 -4.66
N PRO A 59 -5.50 -6.33 -4.76
CA PRO A 59 -5.96 -7.10 -3.60
C PRO A 59 -4.95 -7.12 -2.45
N HIS A 60 -3.64 -7.08 -2.74
CA HIS A 60 -2.59 -7.03 -1.72
C HIS A 60 -2.55 -5.68 -1.02
N ILE A 61 -2.77 -4.58 -1.74
CA ILE A 61 -2.87 -3.23 -1.17
C ILE A 61 -4.06 -3.15 -0.20
N ILE A 62 -5.23 -3.65 -0.60
CA ILE A 62 -6.42 -3.65 0.26
C ILE A 62 -6.19 -4.50 1.52
N LYS A 63 -5.60 -5.70 1.37
CA LYS A 63 -5.24 -6.56 2.50
C LYS A 63 -4.27 -5.85 3.47
N ALA A 64 -3.21 -5.24 2.95
CA ALA A 64 -2.24 -4.49 3.77
C ALA A 64 -2.89 -3.31 4.52
N CYS A 65 -3.88 -2.64 3.91
CA CYS A 65 -4.64 -1.58 4.58
C CYS A 65 -5.42 -2.11 5.79
N HIS A 66 -6.10 -3.26 5.63
CA HIS A 66 -6.79 -3.91 6.73
C HIS A 66 -5.84 -4.35 7.85
N GLU A 67 -4.69 -4.95 7.50
CA GLU A 67 -3.68 -5.37 8.47
C GLU A 67 -3.07 -4.17 9.23
N LEU A 68 -2.79 -3.07 8.53
CA LEU A 68 -2.26 -1.86 9.15
C LEU A 68 -3.25 -1.27 10.17
N ILE A 69 -4.54 -1.25 9.86
CA ILE A 69 -5.58 -0.78 10.79
C ILE A 69 -5.71 -1.72 11.98
N ALA A 70 -5.71 -3.04 11.74
CA ALA A 70 -5.82 -4.04 12.80
C ALA A 70 -4.61 -4.02 13.76
N SER A 71 -3.40 -3.73 13.26
CA SER A 71 -2.19 -3.65 14.08
C SER A 71 -2.14 -2.47 15.06
N GLN A 72 -3.13 -1.58 14.99
CA GLN A 72 -3.23 -0.36 15.79
C GLN A 72 -4.43 -0.38 16.75
N ALA A 73 -5.19 -1.49 16.79
CA ALA A 73 -6.29 -1.74 17.73
C ALA A 73 -5.79 -2.52 18.95
#